data_AF-W7UJF8-F1
#
_entry.id   AF-W7UJF8-F1
#
_cell.length_a   1.000
_cell.length_b   1.000
_cell.length_c   1.000
_cell.angle_alpha   90.00
_cell.angle_beta   90.00
_cell.angle_gamma   90.00
#
_symmetry.space_group_name_H-M   'P 1'
#
loop_
_entity.id
_entity.type
_entity.pdbx_description
1 polymer ?
#
loop_
_entity_poly.entity_id
_entity_poly.type
_entity_poly.pdbx_seq_one_letter_code
_entity_poly.pdbx_strand_id
1 'polypeptide(L)' 'MLKIPELAMPRTRKVTTVCNGKHEVWTDYEQAKAYFLELMMTTEGEERDRAECVYIQLTHGLSECSDEDE' A
#
# COMPACT_ATOMS: atom_id res chain seq x y z
N MET A 1 -2.64 26.69 14.70
CA MET A 1 -1.94 25.63 13.95
C MET A 1 -2.74 24.36 14.11
N LEU A 2 -3.35 23.88 13.04
CA LEU A 2 -4.03 22.58 13.04
C LEU A 2 -2.95 21.51 13.18
N LYS A 3 -2.78 20.96 14.39
CA LYS A 3 -2.07 19.70 14.56
C LYS A 3 -3.01 18.65 14.00
N ILE A 4 -2.75 18.17 12.79
CA ILE A 4 -3.48 17.04 12.20
C ILE A 4 -2.61 15.82 12.51
N PRO A 5 -2.88 15.04 13.56
CA PRO A 5 -2.15 13.80 13.84
C PRO A 5 -2.74 12.62 13.04
N GLU A 6 -3.81 12.85 12.27
CA GLU A 6 -4.58 11.80 11.59
C GLU A 6 -4.06 11.45 10.18
N LEU A 7 -3.03 12.15 9.70
CA LEU A 7 -2.22 11.80 8.52
C LEU A 7 -0.84 11.25 8.93
N ALA A 8 -0.65 10.92 10.20
CA ALA A 8 0.61 10.41 10.68
C ALA A 8 0.84 9.02 10.10
N MET A 9 1.80 8.93 9.17
CA MET A 9 2.38 7.67 8.70
C MET A 9 2.55 6.68 9.86
N PRO A 10 2.30 5.38 9.64
CA PRO A 10 2.43 4.37 10.68
C PRO A 10 3.77 4.51 11.42
N ARG A 11 3.74 4.32 12.75
CA ARG A 11 4.92 4.50 13.62
C ARG A 11 6.11 3.63 13.20
N THR A 12 5.83 2.54 12.49
CA THR A 12 6.82 1.67 11.86
C THR A 12 6.89 1.99 10.37
N ARG A 13 8.11 2.22 9.86
CA ARG A 13 8.34 2.37 8.41
C ARG A 13 8.13 1.08 7.61
N LYS A 14 7.92 -0.05 8.29
CA LYS A 14 7.78 -1.36 7.67
C LYS A 14 6.32 -1.67 7.34
N VAL A 15 6.11 -2.29 6.19
CA VAL A 15 4.81 -2.83 5.76
C VAL A 15 5.03 -4.11 4.97
N THR A 16 4.12 -5.06 5.14
CA THR A 16 4.05 -6.28 4.33
C THR A 16 2.94 -6.11 3.32
N THR A 17 3.22 -6.43 2.06
CA THR A 17 2.19 -6.45 1.01
C THR A 17 2.13 -7.82 0.36
N VAL A 18 0.92 -8.34 0.18
CA VAL A 18 0.62 -9.44 -0.71
C VAL A 18 -0.13 -8.86 -1.90
N CYS A 19 0.41 -9.06 -3.10
CA CYS A 19 -0.25 -8.63 -4.34
C CYS A 19 -0.11 -9.75 -5.36
N ASN A 20 -1.22 -10.32 -5.83
CA ASN A 20 -1.23 -11.40 -6.81
C ASN A 20 -0.35 -12.60 -6.33
N GLY A 21 -0.52 -12.99 -5.07
CA GLY A 21 0.27 -14.04 -4.40
C GLY A 21 1.74 -13.69 -4.12
N LYS A 22 2.23 -12.52 -4.54
CA LYS A 22 3.60 -12.08 -4.26
C LYS A 22 3.67 -11.38 -2.91
N HIS A 23 4.42 -11.97 -1.99
CA HIS A 23 4.69 -11.42 -0.67
C HIS A 23 5.98 -10.58 -0.66
N GLU A 24 5.89 -9.31 -0.27
CA GLU A 24 7.01 -8.36 -0.20
C GLU A 24 7.02 -7.64 1.16
N VAL A 25 8.21 -7.52 1.76
CA VAL A 25 8.40 -6.81 3.02
C VAL A 25 9.17 -5.53 2.75
N TRP A 26 8.49 -4.40 2.89
CA TRP A 26 9.05 -3.08 2.66
C TRP A 26 9.62 -2.52 3.96
N THR A 27 10.80 -1.90 3.89
CA THR A 27 11.38 -1.16 5.03
C THR A 27 11.04 0.33 5.02
N ASP A 28 10.44 0.80 3.93
CA ASP A 28 9.96 2.16 3.73
C ASP A 28 8.53 2.15 3.18
N TYR A 29 7.64 2.74 3.95
CA TYR A 29 6.21 2.82 3.66
C TYR A 29 5.91 3.68 2.42
N GLU A 30 6.68 4.74 2.21
CA GLU A 30 6.49 5.62 1.06
C GLU A 30 7.03 4.97 -0.21
N GLN A 31 8.06 4.12 -0.10
CA GLN A 31 8.50 3.29 -1.23
C GLN A 31 7.42 2.30 -1.66
N ALA A 32 6.73 1.67 -0.71
CA ALA A 32 5.60 0.79 -1.03
C ALA A 32 4.48 1.55 -1.74
N LYS A 33 4.07 2.72 -1.21
CA LYS A 33 3.05 3.56 -1.86
C LYS A 33 3.44 3.98 -3.27
N ALA A 34 4.67 4.44 -3.48
CA ALA A 34 5.15 4.87 -4.79
C ALA A 34 5.12 3.71 -5.80
N TYR A 35 5.52 2.51 -5.38
CA TYR A 35 5.47 1.32 -6.21
C TYR A 35 4.04 0.98 -6.64
N PHE A 36 3.09 0.92 -5.71
CA PHE A 36 1.71 0.58 -6.04
C PHE A 36 1.00 1.68 -6.85
N LEU A 37 1.35 2.95 -6.61
CA LEU A 37 0.87 4.06 -7.44
C LEU A 37 1.38 3.94 -8.89
N GLU A 38 2.67 3.66 -9.09
CA GLU A 38 3.24 3.42 -10.41
C GLU A 38 2.59 2.20 -11.09
N LEU A 39 2.37 1.12 -10.33
CA LEU A 39 1.72 -0.08 -10.83
C LEU A 39 0.30 0.21 -11.33
N MET A 40 -0.49 1.00 -10.58
CA MET A 40 -1.82 1.45 -11.01
C MET A 40 -1.80 2.33 -12.28
N MET A 41 -0.73 3.11 -12.47
CA MET A 41 -0.59 3.99 -13.64
C MET A 41 -0.11 3.25 -14.90
N THR A 42 0.55 2.11 -14.73
CA THR A 42 1.23 1.36 -15.82
C THR A 42 0.51 0.08 -16.22
N THR A 43 -0.40 -0.42 -15.40
CA THR A 43 -1.20 -1.63 -15.65
C THR A 43 -2.67 -1.30 -15.85
N GLU A 44 -3.42 -2.24 -16.44
CA GLU A 44 -4.85 -2.11 -16.71
C GLU A 44 -5.60 -3.37 -16.24
N GLY A 45 -6.93 -3.28 -16.18
CA GLY A 45 -7.79 -4.40 -15.80
C GLY A 45 -7.54 -4.90 -14.37
N GLU A 46 -7.64 -6.22 -14.17
CA GLU A 46 -7.54 -6.82 -12.84
C GLU A 46 -6.22 -6.51 -12.12
N GLU A 47 -5.12 -6.38 -12.85
CA GLU A 47 -3.82 -6.07 -12.23
C GLU A 47 -3.80 -4.67 -11.60
N ARG A 48 -4.42 -3.71 -12.29
CA ARG A 48 -4.60 -2.36 -11.78
C ARG A 48 -5.54 -2.36 -10.57
N ASP A 49 -6.63 -3.11 -10.65
CA ASP A 49 -7.64 -3.15 -9.59
C ASP A 49 -7.06 -3.83 -8.32
N ARG A 50 -6.22 -4.88 -8.46
CA ARG A 50 -5.44 -5.47 -7.37
C ARG A 50 -4.47 -4.47 -6.75
N ALA A 51 -3.71 -3.74 -7.58
CA ALA A 51 -2.78 -2.72 -7.12
C ALA A 51 -3.49 -1.58 -6.37
N GLU A 52 -4.68 -1.17 -6.83
CA GLU A 52 -5.54 -0.18 -6.17
C GLU A 52 -5.97 -0.63 -4.77
N CYS A 53 -6.38 -1.90 -4.62
CA CYS A 53 -6.75 -2.47 -3.33
C CYS A 53 -5.63 -2.32 -2.29
N VAL A 54 -4.41 -2.70 -2.66
CA VAL A 54 -3.23 -2.58 -1.78
C VAL A 54 -2.88 -1.10 -1.53
N TYR A 55 -2.95 -0.24 -2.56
CA TYR A 55 -2.64 1.19 -2.41
C TYR A 55 -3.58 1.91 -1.43
N ILE A 56 -4.87 1.57 -1.44
CA ILE A 56 -5.85 2.13 -0.49
C ILE A 56 -5.51 1.70 0.94
N GLN A 57 -5.18 0.43 1.15
CA GLN A 57 -4.76 -0.09 2.46
C GLN A 57 -3.47 0.59 2.97
N LEU A 58 -2.51 0.83 2.07
CA LEU A 58 -1.32 1.63 2.35
C LEU A 58 -1.69 3.08 2.70
N THR A 59 -2.65 3.68 2.01
CA THR A 59 -3.10 5.05 2.32
C THR A 59 -3.76 5.13 3.70
N HIS A 60 -4.43 4.05 4.13
CA HIS A 60 -5.02 3.92 5.46
C HIS A 60 -4.03 3.57 6.58
N GLY A 61 -2.74 3.34 6.27
CA GLY A 61 -1.73 3.14 7.29
C GLY A 61 -1.66 1.71 7.85
N LEU A 62 -2.20 0.71 7.15
CA LEU A 62 -2.10 -0.68 7.59
C LEU A 62 -0.65 -1.19 7.53
N SER A 63 -0.29 -2.08 8.45
CA SER A 63 1.03 -2.73 8.51
C SER A 63 1.14 -3.98 7.64
N GLU A 64 -0.01 -4.55 7.27
CA GLU A 64 -0.14 -5.69 6.36
C GLU A 64 -1.26 -5.35 5.38
N CYS A 65 -0.99 -5.48 4.08
CA CYS A 65 -1.94 -5.16 3.01
C CYS A 65 -2.01 -6.34 2.04
N SER A 66 -3.21 -6.70 1.58
CA SER A 66 -3.42 -7.84 0.68
C SER A 66 -4.49 -7.54 -0.37
N ASP A 67 -4.30 -7.98 -1.62
CA ASP A 67 -5.34 -7.99 -2.65
C ASP A 67 -6.26 -9.23 -2.58
N GLU A 68 -5.91 -10.21 -1.77
CA GLU A 68 -6.70 -11.42 -1.55
C GLU A 68 -7.84 -11.13 -0.55
N ASP A 69 -9.07 -11.53 -0.90
CA ASP A 69 -10.20 -11.57 0.03
C ASP A 69 -9.92 -12.66 1.09
N GLU A 70 -10.02 -12.30 2.37
CA GLU A 70 -9.78 -13.18 3.54
C GLU A 70 -10.72 -14.41 3.58
#